data_AF-A0AAW0GUV1-F1
#
_entry.id   AF-A0AAW0GUV1-F1
#
_cell.length_a   1.000
_cell.length_b   1.000
_cell.length_c   1.000
_cell.angle_alpha   90.00
_cell.angle_beta   90.00
_cell.angle_gamma   90.00
#
_symmetry.space_group_name_H-M   'P 1'
#
loop_
_entity.id
_entity.type
_entity.pdbx_description
1 polymer ?
#
loop_
_entity_poly.entity_id
_entity_poly.type
_entity_poly.pdbx_seq_one_letter_code
_entity_poly.pdbx_strand_id
1 'polypeptide(L)'
;MKGLRQQGARIHAHSGVLTDISNGIVQDSRVFHLEDRNFLDMYNKQVMFEMQRTGAMAEGGTDYITSNILERQQKDGWDAARESLATTVRGYAMRGFLSGKLQADNHVAEEEFLKRALEVLEWGHTGPWKDVPETTKGVIFSKTFMRGVRVLHMEAYMGAYLEDPQTYPLQALYDEARALIHECEEAAHELTSDKFVPGFTNSFYMYPTGHAIAMVGFYHVQKATGNGEGDPGVTTNHYREAGMAYLEAARMFLPDDELHVWYLHVGLTNMCKSGTPIKDLLPIMEKIKLAIPKMKRIWEYSAMAKERDPVLDRIVTVYDSLREGIANGTHSADDKIVPAWEI
;
A
#
# COMPACT_ATOMS: atom_id res chain seq x y z
N MET A 1 -23.22 -8.26 -2.81
CA MET A 1 -23.53 -9.68 -3.14
C MET A 1 -25.03 -10.02 -3.11
N LYS A 2 -25.94 -9.06 -3.40
CA LYS A 2 -27.39 -9.35 -3.52
C LYS A 2 -27.61 -10.24 -4.75
N GLY A 3 -28.07 -11.47 -4.56
CA GLY A 3 -28.27 -12.44 -5.65
C GLY A 3 -27.63 -13.82 -5.42
N LEU A 4 -26.69 -13.92 -4.47
CA LEU A 4 -26.12 -15.19 -4.06
C LEU A 4 -27.20 -16.06 -3.38
N ARG A 5 -27.48 -17.24 -3.95
CA ARG A 5 -28.43 -18.22 -3.40
C ARG A 5 -27.80 -19.61 -3.42
N GLN A 6 -27.91 -20.33 -2.31
CA GLN A 6 -27.50 -21.73 -2.24
C GLN A 6 -28.75 -22.62 -2.17
N GLN A 7 -28.86 -23.58 -3.08
CA GLN A 7 -29.87 -24.63 -3.05
C GLN A 7 -29.17 -25.99 -3.04
N GLY A 8 -29.11 -26.63 -1.88
CA GLY A 8 -28.31 -27.84 -1.68
C GLY A 8 -26.81 -27.57 -1.91
N ALA A 9 -26.18 -28.38 -2.76
CA ALA A 9 -24.77 -28.22 -3.12
C ALA A 9 -24.51 -27.18 -4.23
N ARG A 10 -25.57 -26.62 -4.87
CA ARG A 10 -25.42 -25.65 -5.97
C ARG A 10 -25.48 -24.22 -5.45
N ILE A 11 -24.52 -23.40 -5.89
CA ILE A 11 -24.47 -21.96 -5.65
C ILE A 11 -24.87 -21.24 -6.95
N HIS A 12 -25.85 -20.34 -6.85
CA HIS A 12 -26.23 -19.43 -7.91
C HIS A 12 -25.75 -18.03 -7.55
N ALA A 13 -24.89 -17.45 -8.38
CA ALA A 13 -24.35 -16.10 -8.19
C ALA A 13 -24.09 -15.40 -9.52
N HIS A 14 -23.81 -14.09 -9.45
CA HIS A 14 -23.28 -13.34 -10.59
C HIS A 14 -21.77 -13.54 -10.68
N SER A 15 -21.23 -13.57 -11.89
CA SER A 15 -19.79 -13.67 -12.10
C SER A 15 -19.16 -12.29 -12.26
N GLY A 16 -17.85 -12.18 -12.03
CA GLY A 16 -17.13 -10.90 -12.09
C GLY A 16 -17.13 -10.12 -10.78
N VAL A 17 -17.82 -10.61 -9.74
CA VAL A 17 -17.83 -9.96 -8.43
C VAL A 17 -16.42 -9.91 -7.84
N LEU A 18 -15.63 -10.97 -8.01
CA LEU A 18 -14.22 -10.95 -7.61
C LEU A 18 -13.41 -9.90 -8.37
N THR A 19 -13.71 -9.69 -9.66
CA THR A 19 -13.04 -8.65 -10.46
C THR A 19 -13.33 -7.28 -9.90
N ASP A 20 -14.60 -6.96 -9.65
CA ASP A 20 -15.00 -5.65 -9.15
C ASP A 20 -14.40 -5.35 -7.77
N ILE A 21 -14.49 -6.31 -6.84
CA ILE A 21 -13.98 -6.11 -5.48
C ILE A 21 -12.45 -6.00 -5.51
N SER A 22 -11.76 -6.93 -6.17
CA SER A 22 -10.29 -6.89 -6.20
C SER A 22 -9.76 -5.66 -6.94
N ASN A 23 -10.43 -5.17 -8.00
CA ASN A 23 -10.07 -3.91 -8.65
C ASN A 23 -10.20 -2.72 -7.68
N GLY A 24 -11.26 -2.69 -6.86
CA GLY A 24 -11.41 -1.67 -5.83
C GLY A 24 -10.26 -1.70 -4.80
N ILE A 25 -9.91 -2.89 -4.32
CA ILE A 25 -8.85 -3.06 -3.32
C ILE A 25 -7.46 -2.67 -3.85
N VAL A 26 -7.11 -3.10 -5.06
CA VAL A 26 -5.80 -2.73 -5.66
C VAL A 26 -5.74 -1.26 -6.06
N GLN A 27 -6.88 -0.60 -6.22
CA GLN A 27 -6.95 0.83 -6.52
C GLN A 27 -6.79 1.69 -5.25
N ASP A 28 -7.51 1.35 -4.18
CA ASP A 28 -7.35 1.96 -2.86
C ASP A 28 -7.97 1.02 -1.81
N SER A 29 -7.14 0.40 -0.97
CA SER A 29 -7.58 -0.58 0.02
C SER A 29 -8.46 0.03 1.12
N ARG A 30 -8.39 1.35 1.32
CA ARG A 30 -9.13 2.08 2.37
C ARG A 30 -10.61 2.23 2.05
N VAL A 31 -11.03 1.98 0.80
CA VAL A 31 -12.45 1.96 0.41
C VAL A 31 -13.19 0.74 0.97
N PHE A 32 -12.45 -0.24 1.50
CA PHE A 32 -13.02 -1.44 2.07
C PHE A 32 -13.58 -1.19 3.47
N HIS A 33 -14.89 -1.39 3.61
CA HIS A 33 -15.58 -1.31 4.89
C HIS A 33 -16.56 -2.48 5.04
N LEU A 34 -16.59 -3.08 6.23
CA LEU A 34 -17.43 -4.23 6.55
C LEU A 34 -18.45 -3.89 7.63
N GLU A 35 -19.70 -3.72 7.21
CA GLU A 35 -20.85 -3.60 8.12
C GLU A 35 -21.59 -4.94 8.28
N ASP A 36 -21.61 -5.75 7.22
CA ASP A 36 -22.36 -7.01 7.19
C ASP A 36 -21.56 -8.16 7.80
N ARG A 37 -22.05 -8.69 8.92
CA ARG A 37 -21.46 -9.85 9.61
C ARG A 37 -21.43 -11.11 8.76
N ASN A 38 -22.29 -11.21 7.74
CA ASN A 38 -22.35 -12.35 6.83
C ASN A 38 -21.42 -12.19 5.61
N PHE A 39 -20.71 -11.07 5.49
CA PHE A 39 -19.87 -10.78 4.33
C PHE A 39 -18.91 -11.92 4.03
N LEU A 40 -18.19 -12.43 5.03
CA LEU A 40 -17.17 -13.46 4.83
C LEU A 40 -17.77 -14.78 4.29
N ASP A 41 -18.92 -15.21 4.82
CA ASP A 41 -19.62 -16.40 4.31
C ASP A 41 -20.08 -16.20 2.87
N MET A 42 -20.66 -15.04 2.56
CA MET A 42 -21.09 -14.71 1.21
C MET A 42 -19.91 -14.61 0.23
N TYR A 43 -18.81 -13.99 0.67
CA TYR A 43 -17.58 -13.86 -0.10
C TYR A 43 -16.98 -15.24 -0.40
N ASN A 44 -16.88 -16.12 0.59
CA ASN A 44 -16.37 -17.48 0.40
C ASN A 44 -17.23 -18.26 -0.61
N LYS A 45 -18.57 -18.16 -0.52
CA LYS A 45 -19.48 -18.77 -1.50
C LYS A 45 -19.31 -18.18 -2.91
N GLN A 46 -19.10 -16.88 -3.01
CA GLN A 46 -18.85 -16.19 -4.27
C GLN A 46 -17.53 -16.65 -4.91
N VAL A 47 -16.46 -16.73 -4.11
CA VAL A 47 -15.16 -17.29 -4.53
C VAL A 47 -15.35 -18.70 -5.07
N MET A 48 -15.95 -19.60 -4.27
CA MET A 48 -16.17 -20.99 -4.69
C MET A 48 -16.96 -21.10 -5.99
N PHE A 49 -18.00 -20.29 -6.18
CA PHE A 49 -18.76 -20.25 -7.41
C PHE A 49 -17.92 -19.81 -8.62
N GLU A 50 -17.19 -18.70 -8.52
CA GLU A 50 -16.40 -18.21 -9.65
C GLU A 50 -15.25 -19.16 -9.98
N MET A 51 -14.62 -19.75 -8.96
CA MET A 51 -13.57 -20.74 -9.13
C MET A 51 -14.05 -22.01 -9.81
N GLN A 52 -15.21 -22.54 -9.43
CA GLN A 52 -15.81 -23.70 -10.10
C GLN A 52 -16.15 -23.38 -11.56
N ARG A 53 -16.64 -22.17 -11.83
CA ARG A 53 -17.03 -21.74 -13.17
C ARG A 53 -15.82 -21.59 -14.11
N THR A 54 -14.74 -20.97 -13.63
CA THR A 54 -13.54 -20.72 -14.44
C THR A 54 -12.50 -21.82 -14.33
N GLY A 55 -12.70 -22.78 -13.43
CA GLY A 55 -11.73 -23.82 -13.07
C GLY A 55 -10.42 -23.22 -12.56
N ALA A 56 -10.53 -22.20 -11.70
CA ALA A 56 -9.43 -21.57 -11.00
C ALA A 56 -8.90 -22.45 -9.85
N MET A 57 -7.67 -22.18 -9.39
CA MET A 57 -7.02 -22.97 -8.34
C MET A 57 -7.11 -22.26 -6.99
N ALA A 58 -7.60 -22.96 -5.96
CA ALA A 58 -7.82 -22.40 -4.62
C ALA A 58 -6.54 -22.37 -3.78
N GLU A 59 -5.63 -23.27 -4.13
CA GLU A 59 -4.41 -23.59 -3.40
C GLU A 59 -3.32 -23.97 -4.39
N GLY A 60 -2.08 -24.05 -3.89
CA GLY A 60 -0.89 -24.38 -4.65
C GLY A 60 0.07 -23.20 -4.82
N GLY A 61 1.36 -23.50 -4.91
CA GLY A 61 2.39 -22.51 -5.20
C GLY A 61 2.43 -22.14 -6.69
N THR A 62 3.29 -21.18 -7.02
CA THR A 62 3.48 -20.66 -8.38
C THR A 62 3.75 -21.76 -9.41
N ASP A 63 4.62 -22.72 -9.11
CA ASP A 63 4.94 -23.83 -10.02
C ASP A 63 3.71 -24.70 -10.39
N TYR A 64 2.85 -24.93 -9.40
CA TYR A 64 1.61 -25.68 -9.62
C TYR A 64 0.66 -24.89 -10.51
N ILE A 65 0.43 -23.60 -10.20
CA ILE A 65 -0.48 -22.73 -10.94
C ILE A 65 -0.05 -22.59 -12.40
N THR A 66 1.24 -22.29 -12.62
CA THR A 66 1.80 -22.07 -13.95
C THR A 66 1.72 -23.32 -14.81
N SER A 67 2.05 -24.49 -14.26
CA SER A 67 1.94 -25.78 -14.97
C SER A 67 0.50 -26.09 -15.38
N ASN A 68 -0.46 -25.93 -14.45
CA ASN A 68 -1.87 -26.21 -14.72
C ASN A 68 -2.45 -25.26 -15.78
N ILE A 69 -2.03 -23.99 -15.79
CA ILE A 69 -2.50 -23.01 -16.77
C ILE A 69 -1.95 -23.26 -18.15
N LEU A 70 -0.69 -23.70 -18.27
CA LEU A 70 -0.14 -24.10 -19.56
C LEU A 70 -0.85 -25.34 -20.12
N GLU A 71 -1.11 -26.34 -19.28
CA GLU A 71 -1.89 -27.53 -19.67
C GLU A 71 -3.31 -27.14 -20.11
N ARG A 72 -3.99 -26.30 -19.33
CA ARG A 72 -5.33 -25.81 -19.65
C ARG A 72 -5.33 -25.01 -20.94
N GLN A 73 -4.33 -24.17 -21.19
CA GLN A 73 -4.22 -23.42 -22.43
C GLN A 73 -4.09 -24.36 -23.65
N GLN A 74 -3.32 -25.44 -23.52
CA GLN A 74 -3.17 -26.43 -24.60
C GLN A 74 -4.46 -27.20 -24.87
N LYS A 75 -5.22 -27.51 -23.81
CA LYS A 75 -6.42 -28.34 -23.89
C LYS A 75 -7.69 -27.55 -24.28
N ASP A 76 -7.91 -26.42 -23.61
CA ASP A 76 -9.17 -25.67 -23.63
C ASP A 76 -9.04 -24.29 -24.31
N GLY A 77 -7.82 -23.90 -24.69
CA GLY A 77 -7.53 -22.64 -25.36
C GLY A 77 -7.23 -21.47 -24.41
N TRP A 78 -6.78 -20.35 -24.98
CA TRP A 78 -6.32 -19.19 -24.22
C TRP A 78 -7.41 -18.54 -23.39
N ASP A 79 -8.63 -18.36 -23.93
CA ASP A 79 -9.70 -17.69 -23.18
C ASP A 79 -10.05 -18.43 -21.88
N ALA A 80 -10.11 -19.76 -21.92
CA ALA A 80 -10.36 -20.59 -20.76
C ALA A 80 -9.21 -20.53 -19.74
N ALA A 81 -7.96 -20.53 -20.20
CA ALA A 81 -6.78 -20.38 -19.34
C ALA A 81 -6.72 -18.98 -18.70
N ARG A 82 -6.99 -17.94 -19.49
CA ARG A 82 -6.99 -16.54 -19.05
C ARG A 82 -8.03 -16.29 -17.96
N GLU A 83 -9.26 -16.80 -18.10
CA GLU A 83 -10.29 -16.65 -17.08
C GLU A 83 -9.96 -17.39 -15.77
N SER A 84 -9.45 -18.63 -15.88
CA SER A 84 -8.99 -19.42 -14.74
C SER A 84 -7.87 -18.69 -13.98
N LEU A 85 -6.87 -18.20 -14.72
CA LEU A 85 -5.74 -17.49 -14.16
C LEU A 85 -6.14 -16.17 -13.51
N ALA A 86 -6.99 -15.37 -14.18
CA ALA A 86 -7.49 -14.11 -13.63
C ALA A 86 -8.25 -14.30 -12.32
N THR A 87 -9.08 -15.34 -12.25
CA THR A 87 -9.82 -15.69 -11.03
C THR A 87 -8.86 -16.14 -9.92
N THR A 88 -7.82 -16.92 -10.25
CA THR A 88 -6.82 -17.43 -9.31
C THR A 88 -6.02 -16.29 -8.68
N VAL A 89 -5.44 -15.40 -9.50
CA VAL A 89 -4.65 -14.26 -9.03
C VAL A 89 -5.48 -13.32 -8.14
N ARG A 90 -6.71 -13.01 -8.56
CA ARG A 90 -7.63 -12.18 -7.77
C ARG A 90 -8.03 -12.85 -6.46
N GLY A 91 -8.23 -14.17 -6.49
CA GLY A 91 -8.49 -14.98 -5.30
C GLY A 91 -7.35 -14.88 -4.28
N TYR A 92 -6.10 -15.00 -4.73
CA TYR A 92 -4.93 -14.84 -3.87
C TYR A 92 -4.78 -13.42 -3.33
N ALA A 93 -4.87 -12.40 -4.18
CA ALA A 93 -4.77 -11.01 -3.74
C ALA A 93 -5.83 -10.67 -2.67
N MET A 94 -7.08 -11.07 -2.90
CA MET A 94 -8.15 -10.86 -1.92
C MET A 94 -7.98 -11.70 -0.65
N ARG A 95 -7.49 -12.95 -0.77
CA ARG A 95 -7.24 -13.80 0.39
C ARG A 95 -6.15 -13.21 1.28
N GLY A 96 -5.05 -12.72 0.69
CA GLY A 96 -4.01 -11.99 1.41
C GLY A 96 -4.58 -10.78 2.13
N PHE A 97 -5.23 -9.88 1.39
CA PHE A 97 -5.84 -8.66 1.95
C PHE A 97 -6.80 -8.93 3.12
N LEU A 98 -7.69 -9.93 2.99
CA LEU A 98 -8.63 -10.27 4.05
C LEU A 98 -7.95 -10.92 5.26
N SER A 99 -6.87 -11.71 5.05
CA SER A 99 -6.08 -12.26 6.15
C SER A 99 -5.42 -11.16 6.97
N GLY A 100 -4.81 -10.15 6.33
CA GLY A 100 -4.23 -9.00 7.04
C GLY A 100 -5.27 -8.17 7.77
N LYS A 101 -6.34 -7.74 7.08
CA LYS A 101 -7.30 -6.78 7.66
C LYS A 101 -8.29 -7.37 8.67
N LEU A 102 -8.57 -8.68 8.64
CA LEU A 102 -9.63 -9.28 9.46
C LEU A 102 -9.13 -10.31 10.48
N GLN A 103 -7.95 -10.90 10.28
CA GLN A 103 -7.44 -11.96 11.15
C GLN A 103 -6.30 -11.45 12.02
N ALA A 104 -6.61 -10.51 12.93
CA ALA A 104 -5.68 -10.02 13.95
C ALA A 104 -4.32 -9.59 13.37
N ASP A 105 -4.34 -8.88 12.24
CA ASP A 105 -3.13 -8.37 11.59
C ASP A 105 -2.14 -9.48 11.21
N ASN A 106 -2.62 -10.61 10.67
CA ASN A 106 -1.77 -11.71 10.21
C ASN A 106 -1.01 -11.33 8.92
N HIS A 107 0.03 -10.51 9.08
CA HIS A 107 0.81 -9.96 7.99
C HIS A 107 1.66 -11.00 7.26
N VAL A 108 2.06 -12.08 7.96
CA VAL A 108 2.75 -13.21 7.34
C VAL A 108 1.89 -13.90 6.27
N ALA A 109 0.63 -14.19 6.59
CA ALA A 109 -0.28 -14.79 5.62
C ALA A 109 -0.69 -13.80 4.51
N GLU A 110 -0.86 -12.52 4.85
CA GLU A 110 -1.12 -11.46 3.88
C GLU A 110 0.01 -11.36 2.84
N GLU A 111 1.26 -11.29 3.30
CA GLU A 111 2.45 -11.26 2.45
C GLU A 111 2.54 -12.50 1.58
N GLU A 112 2.39 -13.70 2.15
CA GLU A 112 2.54 -14.95 1.42
C GLU A 112 1.57 -15.06 0.22
N PHE A 113 0.30 -14.70 0.42
CA PHE A 113 -0.70 -14.76 -0.65
C PHE A 113 -0.49 -13.67 -1.71
N LEU A 114 -0.10 -12.45 -1.30
CA LEU A 114 0.19 -11.37 -2.24
C LEU A 114 1.46 -11.67 -3.05
N LYS A 115 2.49 -12.23 -2.42
CA LYS A 115 3.70 -12.70 -3.09
C LYS A 115 3.40 -13.75 -4.14
N ARG A 116 2.59 -14.77 -3.82
CA ARG A 116 2.15 -15.77 -4.83
C ARG A 116 1.41 -15.14 -5.99
N ALA A 117 0.55 -14.15 -5.73
CA ALA A 117 -0.13 -13.42 -6.79
C ALA A 117 0.88 -12.70 -7.70
N LEU A 118 1.88 -12.03 -7.11
CA LEU A 118 2.94 -11.33 -7.85
C LEU A 118 3.85 -12.27 -8.65
N GLU A 119 4.27 -13.40 -8.08
CA GLU A 119 5.11 -14.38 -8.77
C GLU A 119 4.43 -14.92 -10.03
N VAL A 120 3.12 -15.19 -9.96
CA VAL A 120 2.32 -15.62 -11.11
C VAL A 120 2.17 -14.49 -12.15
N LEU A 121 1.95 -13.26 -11.70
CA LEU A 121 1.86 -12.09 -12.58
C LEU A 121 3.17 -11.84 -13.32
N GLU A 122 4.29 -11.89 -12.61
CA GLU A 122 5.63 -11.67 -13.15
C GLU A 122 6.04 -12.78 -14.11
N TRP A 123 5.76 -14.04 -13.77
CA TRP A 123 5.96 -15.17 -14.67
C TRP A 123 5.23 -14.97 -16.01
N GLY A 124 3.95 -14.61 -15.97
CA GLY A 124 3.18 -14.38 -17.18
C GLY A 124 3.65 -13.15 -17.97
N HIS A 125 4.07 -12.09 -17.26
CA HIS A 125 4.53 -10.84 -17.86
C HIS A 125 5.90 -10.96 -18.53
N THR A 126 6.83 -11.74 -17.98
CA THR A 126 8.20 -11.89 -18.50
C THR A 126 8.41 -13.13 -19.34
N GLY A 127 7.54 -14.13 -19.21
CA GLY A 127 7.66 -15.43 -19.87
C GLY A 127 6.71 -15.59 -21.07
N PRO A 128 5.72 -16.50 -20.97
CA PRO A 128 4.96 -17.00 -22.11
C PRO A 128 4.10 -15.96 -22.83
N TRP A 129 3.75 -14.84 -22.17
CA TRP A 129 2.88 -13.80 -22.73
C TRP A 129 3.51 -12.41 -22.75
N LYS A 130 4.85 -12.33 -22.71
CA LYS A 130 5.56 -11.05 -22.74
C LYS A 130 5.20 -10.18 -23.95
N ASP A 131 5.06 -10.80 -25.13
CA ASP A 131 4.80 -10.12 -26.41
C ASP A 131 3.29 -10.08 -26.74
N VAL A 132 2.43 -10.57 -25.85
CA VAL A 132 0.98 -10.57 -26.07
C VAL A 132 0.40 -9.23 -25.64
N PRO A 133 -0.38 -8.54 -26.51
CA PRO A 133 -1.02 -7.27 -26.16
C PRO A 133 -1.87 -7.39 -24.90
N GLU A 134 -1.87 -6.34 -24.07
CA GLU A 134 -2.58 -6.32 -22.77
C GLU A 134 -4.08 -6.65 -22.91
N THR A 135 -4.72 -6.11 -23.94
CA THR A 135 -6.14 -6.38 -24.28
C THR A 135 -6.42 -7.86 -24.52
N THR A 136 -5.40 -8.63 -24.91
CA THR A 136 -5.51 -10.06 -25.19
C THR A 136 -5.07 -10.90 -23.99
N LYS A 137 -3.93 -10.57 -23.35
CA LYS A 137 -3.44 -11.33 -22.19
C LYS A 137 -4.31 -11.14 -20.93
N GLY A 138 -5.04 -10.03 -20.85
CA GLY A 138 -5.99 -9.77 -19.78
C GLY A 138 -5.49 -8.76 -18.77
N VAL A 139 -6.44 -8.04 -18.16
CA VAL A 139 -6.20 -6.86 -17.30
C VAL A 139 -5.39 -7.19 -16.04
N ILE A 140 -5.37 -8.44 -15.57
CA ILE A 140 -4.53 -8.83 -14.43
C ILE A 140 -3.03 -8.59 -14.72
N PHE A 141 -2.62 -8.66 -15.99
CA PHE A 141 -1.24 -8.40 -16.41
C PHE A 141 -0.98 -6.94 -16.79
N SER A 142 -1.97 -6.06 -16.59
CA SER A 142 -1.76 -4.63 -16.74
C SER A 142 -0.76 -4.16 -15.69
N LYS A 143 0.12 -3.23 -16.08
CA LYS A 143 1.07 -2.63 -15.12
C LYS A 143 0.32 -1.99 -13.95
N THR A 144 -0.83 -1.40 -14.19
CA THR A 144 -1.65 -0.77 -13.14
C THR A 144 -2.17 -1.77 -12.11
N PHE A 145 -2.64 -2.96 -12.54
CA PHE A 145 -3.05 -4.00 -11.60
C PHE A 145 -1.84 -4.54 -10.81
N MET A 146 -0.73 -4.81 -11.49
CA MET A 146 0.50 -5.28 -10.84
C MET A 146 1.01 -4.30 -9.79
N ARG A 147 1.04 -2.99 -10.08
CA ARG A 147 1.41 -1.95 -9.11
C ARG A 147 0.54 -1.98 -7.86
N GLY A 148 -0.77 -2.07 -8.03
CA GLY A 148 -1.69 -2.12 -6.89
C GLY A 148 -1.43 -3.35 -6.00
N VAL A 149 -1.19 -4.52 -6.60
CA VAL A 149 -0.80 -5.73 -5.83
C VAL A 149 0.57 -5.56 -5.16
N ARG A 150 1.54 -4.92 -5.82
CA ARG A 150 2.88 -4.63 -5.24
C ARG A 150 2.79 -3.70 -4.04
N VAL A 151 1.93 -2.67 -4.09
CA VAL A 151 1.70 -1.78 -2.93
C VAL A 151 1.16 -2.58 -1.74
N LEU A 152 0.13 -3.39 -1.95
CA LEU A 152 -0.42 -4.26 -0.89
C LEU A 152 0.66 -5.20 -0.35
N HIS A 153 1.46 -5.80 -1.22
CA HIS A 153 2.55 -6.70 -0.83
C HIS A 153 3.59 -6.00 0.03
N MET A 154 4.05 -4.80 -0.34
CA MET A 154 5.03 -4.05 0.45
C MET A 154 4.48 -3.64 1.82
N GLU A 155 3.19 -3.26 1.91
CA GLU A 155 2.53 -2.97 3.19
C GLU A 155 2.49 -4.21 4.09
N ALA A 156 2.12 -5.37 3.51
CA ALA A 156 2.11 -6.65 4.22
C ALA A 156 3.52 -7.07 4.66
N TYR A 157 4.52 -6.89 3.80
CA TYR A 157 5.92 -7.19 4.08
C TYR A 157 6.46 -6.30 5.21
N MET A 158 6.10 -5.02 5.23
CA MET A 158 6.44 -4.12 6.35
C MET A 158 5.82 -4.62 7.67
N GLY A 159 4.56 -5.05 7.66
CA GLY A 159 3.91 -5.65 8.83
C GLY A 159 4.63 -6.93 9.28
N ALA A 160 4.91 -7.84 8.35
CA ALA A 160 5.60 -9.10 8.62
C ALA A 160 7.04 -8.89 9.13
N TYR A 161 7.73 -7.85 8.64
CA TYR A 161 9.02 -7.41 9.17
C TYR A 161 8.93 -7.00 10.64
N LEU A 162 7.90 -6.22 11.01
CA LEU A 162 7.74 -5.77 12.39
C LEU A 162 7.46 -6.92 13.35
N GLU A 163 6.85 -8.01 12.86
CA GLU A 163 6.63 -9.25 13.62
C GLU A 163 7.89 -10.15 13.68
N ASP A 164 8.55 -10.36 12.56
CA ASP A 164 9.73 -11.22 12.42
C ASP A 164 10.83 -10.62 11.51
N PRO A 165 11.67 -9.71 12.04
CA PRO A 165 12.74 -9.07 11.27
C PRO A 165 13.81 -10.03 10.72
N GLN A 166 13.88 -11.27 11.23
CA GLN A 166 14.90 -12.25 10.81
C GLN A 166 14.50 -12.96 9.52
N THR A 167 13.21 -13.29 9.39
CA THR A 167 12.66 -13.93 8.18
C THR A 167 12.45 -12.95 7.03
N TYR A 168 12.22 -11.67 7.35
CA TYR A 168 11.94 -10.62 6.37
C TYR A 168 13.11 -9.63 6.28
N PRO A 169 14.06 -9.78 5.36
CA PRO A 169 15.17 -8.84 5.25
C PRO A 169 14.70 -7.43 4.85
N LEU A 170 15.01 -6.45 5.70
CA LEU A 170 14.71 -5.03 5.44
C LEU A 170 15.24 -4.53 4.08
N GLN A 171 16.37 -5.07 3.61
CA GLN A 171 16.95 -4.72 2.32
C GLN A 171 16.06 -5.12 1.14
N ALA A 172 15.35 -6.24 1.23
CA ALA A 172 14.46 -6.69 0.17
C ALA A 172 13.30 -5.71 -0.04
N LEU A 173 12.70 -5.22 1.05
CA LEU A 173 11.65 -4.20 1.01
C LEU A 173 12.15 -2.88 0.37
N TYR A 174 13.37 -2.46 0.70
CA TYR A 174 13.99 -1.27 0.12
C TYR A 174 14.25 -1.40 -1.38
N ASP A 175 14.76 -2.54 -1.81
CA ASP A 175 15.04 -2.81 -3.23
C ASP A 175 13.73 -2.88 -4.04
N GLU A 176 12.68 -3.52 -3.50
CA GLU A 176 11.36 -3.57 -4.12
C GLU A 176 10.72 -2.18 -4.24
N ALA A 177 10.81 -1.38 -3.18
CA ALA A 177 10.31 -0.01 -3.15
C ALA A 177 10.99 0.85 -4.22
N ARG A 178 12.32 0.80 -4.31
CA ARG A 178 13.08 1.53 -5.33
C ARG A 178 12.73 1.09 -6.75
N ALA A 179 12.54 -0.21 -6.97
CA ALA A 179 12.11 -0.72 -8.26
C ALA A 179 10.72 -0.19 -8.65
N LEU A 180 9.79 -0.09 -7.69
CA LEU A 180 8.45 0.46 -7.95
C LEU A 180 8.48 1.97 -8.23
N ILE A 181 9.30 2.75 -7.52
CA ILE A 181 9.50 4.18 -7.77
C ILE A 181 9.93 4.40 -9.22
N HIS A 182 11.02 3.72 -9.63
CA HIS A 182 11.55 3.84 -10.98
C HIS A 182 10.51 3.47 -12.05
N GLU A 183 9.80 2.36 -11.86
CA GLU A 183 8.75 1.93 -12.79
C GLU A 183 7.62 2.96 -12.93
N CYS A 184 7.21 3.57 -11.82
CA CYS A 184 6.14 4.58 -11.83
C CYS A 184 6.61 5.91 -12.44
N GLU A 185 7.85 6.33 -12.20
CA GLU A 185 8.45 7.51 -12.82
C GLU A 185 8.56 7.36 -14.35
N GLU A 186 9.07 6.22 -14.83
CA GLU A 186 9.11 5.92 -16.26
C GLU A 186 7.72 5.97 -16.89
N ALA A 187 6.75 5.33 -16.24
CA ALA A 187 5.38 5.29 -16.76
C ALA A 187 4.66 6.65 -16.66
N ALA A 188 5.03 7.51 -15.71
CA ALA A 188 4.48 8.86 -15.61
C ALA A 188 4.96 9.75 -16.77
N HIS A 189 6.19 9.56 -17.27
CA HIS A 189 6.68 10.30 -18.45
C HIS A 189 5.89 9.96 -19.74
N GLU A 190 5.27 8.80 -19.80
CA GLU A 190 4.43 8.37 -20.93
C GLU A 190 3.00 8.94 -20.86
N LEU A 191 2.60 9.54 -19.72
CA LEU A 191 1.30 10.18 -19.57
C LEU A 191 1.25 11.51 -20.31
N THR A 192 0.62 11.49 -21.49
CA THR A 192 0.30 12.70 -22.24
C THR A 192 -0.92 13.41 -21.65
N SER A 193 -1.03 14.74 -21.84
CA SER A 193 -2.10 15.56 -21.24
C SER A 193 -3.53 15.08 -21.58
N ASP A 194 -3.71 14.45 -22.74
CA ASP A 194 -4.96 13.85 -23.22
C ASP A 194 -5.31 12.51 -22.53
N LYS A 195 -4.34 11.87 -21.86
CA LYS A 195 -4.51 10.61 -21.13
C LYS A 195 -4.57 10.79 -19.61
N PHE A 196 -4.45 12.02 -19.12
CA PHE A 196 -4.49 12.32 -17.71
C PHE A 196 -5.93 12.24 -17.18
N VAL A 197 -6.22 11.20 -16.40
CA VAL A 197 -7.48 11.05 -15.66
C VAL A 197 -7.14 11.11 -14.18
N PRO A 198 -7.48 12.20 -13.46
CA PRO A 198 -6.92 12.47 -12.12
C PRO A 198 -7.01 11.30 -11.15
N GLY A 199 -8.19 10.69 -11.01
CA GLY A 199 -8.37 9.55 -10.10
C GLY A 199 -7.56 8.31 -10.50
N PHE A 200 -7.51 8.01 -11.80
CA PHE A 200 -6.73 6.89 -12.31
C PHE A 200 -5.22 7.12 -12.16
N THR A 201 -4.74 8.31 -12.52
CA THR A 201 -3.34 8.69 -12.39
C THR A 201 -2.89 8.67 -10.93
N ASN A 202 -3.72 9.19 -10.02
CA ASN A 202 -3.40 9.15 -8.60
C ASN A 202 -3.32 7.71 -8.09
N SER A 203 -4.33 6.86 -8.37
CA SER A 203 -4.37 5.49 -7.87
C SER A 203 -3.26 4.58 -8.40
N PHE A 204 -2.79 4.77 -9.64
CA PHE A 204 -1.88 3.81 -10.29
C PHE A 204 -0.49 4.35 -10.63
N TYR A 205 -0.20 5.60 -10.29
CA TYR A 205 1.10 6.23 -10.51
C TYR A 205 1.54 7.01 -9.28
N MET A 206 0.78 8.02 -8.85
CA MET A 206 1.21 8.89 -7.76
C MET A 206 1.21 8.16 -6.42
N TYR A 207 0.08 7.55 -6.04
CA TYR A 207 -0.05 6.91 -4.73
C TYR A 207 0.89 5.70 -4.59
N PRO A 208 1.03 4.79 -5.59
CA PRO A 208 2.03 3.75 -5.54
C PRO A 208 3.47 4.27 -5.34
N THR A 209 3.84 5.35 -6.03
CA THR A 209 5.13 6.04 -5.78
C THR A 209 5.22 6.54 -4.34
N GLY A 210 4.16 7.18 -3.83
CA GLY A 210 4.10 7.65 -2.45
C GLY A 210 4.30 6.54 -1.41
N HIS A 211 3.59 5.42 -1.56
CA HIS A 211 3.76 4.24 -0.71
C HIS A 211 5.19 3.68 -0.80
N ALA A 212 5.76 3.57 -2.01
CA ALA A 212 7.12 3.08 -2.19
C ALA A 212 8.17 4.01 -1.56
N ILE A 213 8.04 5.32 -1.71
CA ILE A 213 8.92 6.30 -1.05
C ILE A 213 8.77 6.20 0.49
N ALA A 214 7.57 5.97 0.99
CA ALA A 214 7.36 5.74 2.43
C ALA A 214 8.10 4.48 2.91
N MET A 215 8.18 3.41 2.11
CA MET A 215 8.98 2.20 2.44
C MET A 215 10.48 2.49 2.46
N VAL A 216 10.98 3.38 1.60
CA VAL A 216 12.34 3.92 1.70
C VAL A 216 12.53 4.64 3.03
N GLY A 217 11.58 5.49 3.43
CA GLY A 217 11.58 6.14 4.73
C GLY A 217 11.64 5.14 5.89
N PHE A 218 10.79 4.12 5.84
CA PHE A 218 10.75 3.02 6.81
C PHE A 218 12.09 2.30 6.94
N TYR A 219 12.74 1.95 5.82
CA TYR A 219 14.09 1.35 5.82
C TYR A 219 15.08 2.19 6.64
N HIS A 220 15.12 3.50 6.41
CA HIS A 220 16.03 4.38 7.12
C HIS A 220 15.69 4.51 8.61
N VAL A 221 14.40 4.53 8.98
CA VAL A 221 13.99 4.47 10.40
C VAL A 221 14.52 3.20 11.06
N GLN A 222 14.32 2.04 10.46
CA GLN A 222 14.76 0.76 11.05
C GLN A 222 16.28 0.64 11.13
N LYS A 223 17.02 1.21 10.18
CA LYS A 223 18.49 1.32 10.28
C LYS A 223 18.93 2.26 11.41
N ALA A 224 18.20 3.34 11.66
CA ALA A 224 18.50 4.26 12.77
C ALA A 224 18.20 3.62 14.14
N THR A 225 17.13 2.84 14.27
CA THR A 225 16.71 2.20 15.52
C THR A 225 17.48 0.91 15.83
N GLY A 226 17.77 0.09 14.83
CA GLY A 226 18.48 -1.18 14.98
C GLY A 226 19.99 -1.05 15.25
N ASN A 227 20.60 0.09 14.92
CA ASN A 227 22.00 0.38 15.19
C ASN A 227 22.23 0.86 16.64
N GLY A 228 21.77 0.09 17.63
CA GLY A 228 21.83 0.41 19.06
C GLY A 228 23.23 0.68 19.65
N GLU A 229 24.29 0.54 18.85
CA GLU A 229 25.70 0.82 19.20
C GLU A 229 26.46 1.60 18.10
N GLY A 230 25.75 2.13 17.10
CA GLY A 230 26.35 2.80 15.94
C GLY A 230 26.79 4.25 16.20
N ASP A 231 27.65 4.77 15.32
CA ASP A 231 28.06 6.18 15.31
C ASP A 231 26.83 7.10 15.31
N PRO A 232 26.69 8.01 16.31
CA PRO A 232 25.58 8.98 16.37
C PRO A 232 25.38 9.79 15.08
N GLY A 233 26.46 10.04 14.33
CA GLY A 233 26.40 10.71 13.03
C GLY A 233 25.65 9.88 11.99
N VAL A 234 25.86 8.56 11.96
CA VAL A 234 25.18 7.63 11.06
C VAL A 234 23.70 7.51 11.40
N THR A 235 23.36 7.38 12.69
CA THR A 235 21.97 7.34 13.16
C THR A 235 21.23 8.62 12.80
N THR A 236 21.85 9.78 13.04
CA THR A 236 21.29 11.09 12.66
C THR A 236 21.07 11.19 11.15
N ASN A 237 21.99 10.68 10.34
CA ASN A 237 21.85 10.69 8.89
C ASN A 237 20.67 9.81 8.44
N HIS A 238 20.52 8.61 8.99
CA HIS A 238 19.36 7.76 8.69
C HIS A 238 18.04 8.44 9.05
N TYR A 239 17.93 9.09 10.21
CA TYR A 239 16.73 9.87 10.53
C TYR A 239 16.47 11.01 9.54
N ARG A 240 17.52 11.68 9.04
CA ARG A 240 17.38 12.73 8.03
C ARG A 240 16.85 12.15 6.71
N GLU A 241 17.44 11.05 6.22
CA GLU A 241 17.00 10.37 5.01
C GLU A 241 15.55 9.89 5.14
N ALA A 242 15.18 9.32 6.30
CA ALA A 242 13.80 8.94 6.60
C ALA A 242 12.85 10.15 6.54
N GLY A 243 13.24 11.26 7.20
CA GLY A 243 12.47 12.50 7.18
C GLY A 243 12.22 13.02 5.77
N MET A 244 13.28 13.09 4.96
CA MET A 244 13.20 13.53 3.56
C MET A 244 12.31 12.60 2.73
N ALA A 245 12.47 11.29 2.86
CA ALA A 245 11.64 10.32 2.15
C ALA A 245 10.16 10.47 2.50
N TYR A 246 9.79 10.52 3.78
CA TYR A 246 8.38 10.69 4.17
C TYR A 246 7.79 12.05 3.74
N LEU A 247 8.58 13.13 3.76
CA LEU A 247 8.14 14.42 3.23
C LEU A 247 7.91 14.39 1.72
N GLU A 248 8.72 13.64 0.97
CA GLU A 248 8.51 13.44 -0.46
C GLU A 248 7.32 12.52 -0.73
N ALA A 249 7.17 11.43 0.03
CA ALA A 249 5.99 10.55 -0.02
C ALA A 249 4.69 11.35 0.15
N ALA A 250 4.65 12.26 1.13
CA ALA A 250 3.49 13.13 1.37
C ALA A 250 3.09 13.94 0.13
N ARG A 251 4.05 14.35 -0.72
CA ARG A 251 3.77 15.16 -1.92
C ARG A 251 3.09 14.36 -3.02
N MET A 252 3.14 13.03 -2.95
CA MET A 252 2.46 12.16 -3.90
C MET A 252 0.96 12.03 -3.61
N PHE A 253 0.52 12.42 -2.41
CA PHE A 253 -0.88 12.39 -1.99
C PHE A 253 -1.50 13.79 -2.07
N LEU A 254 -2.79 13.85 -2.37
CA LEU A 254 -3.52 15.10 -2.41
C LEU A 254 -3.62 15.74 -1.01
N PRO A 255 -3.68 17.08 -0.88
CA PRO A 255 -3.71 17.75 0.44
C PRO A 255 -4.90 17.41 1.34
N ASP A 256 -5.97 16.84 0.78
CA ASP A 256 -7.17 16.35 1.47
C ASP A 256 -7.18 14.82 1.67
N ASP A 257 -6.11 14.12 1.30
CA ASP A 257 -5.91 12.71 1.59
C ASP A 257 -5.30 12.53 3.01
N GLU A 258 -5.74 11.52 3.74
CA GLU A 258 -5.20 11.26 5.08
C GLU A 258 -3.73 10.82 5.11
N LEU A 259 -3.25 10.17 4.05
CA LEU A 259 -1.84 9.77 3.95
C LEU A 259 -0.92 10.96 3.72
N HIS A 260 -1.41 12.03 3.09
CA HIS A 260 -0.65 13.28 2.95
C HIS A 260 -0.23 13.82 4.32
N VAL A 261 -1.19 14.02 5.21
CA VAL A 261 -0.90 14.56 6.54
C VAL A 261 -0.17 13.56 7.44
N TRP A 262 -0.47 12.26 7.28
CA TRP A 262 0.22 11.21 8.02
C TRP A 262 1.72 11.20 7.69
N TYR A 263 2.09 11.19 6.41
CA TYR A 263 3.49 11.21 6.00
C TYR A 263 4.18 12.54 6.31
N LEU A 264 3.48 13.68 6.28
CA LEU A 264 4.04 14.94 6.81
C LEU A 264 4.41 14.81 8.30
N HIS A 265 3.54 14.21 9.10
CA HIS A 265 3.81 13.93 10.52
C HIS A 265 5.02 13.02 10.67
N VAL A 266 5.07 11.87 9.97
CA VAL A 266 6.18 10.92 10.10
C VAL A 266 7.49 11.57 9.63
N GLY A 267 7.45 12.36 8.56
CA GLY A 267 8.58 13.16 8.10
C GLY A 267 9.07 14.16 9.16
N LEU A 268 8.16 14.95 9.73
CA LEU A 268 8.44 15.91 10.80
C LEU A 268 9.14 15.23 12.00
N THR A 269 8.60 14.10 12.44
CA THR A 269 9.14 13.31 13.56
C THR A 269 10.59 12.90 13.31
N ASN A 270 10.88 12.38 12.12
CA ASN A 270 12.23 11.96 11.75
C ASN A 270 13.19 13.14 11.55
N MET A 271 12.71 14.28 11.03
CA MET A 271 13.51 15.51 10.96
C MET A 271 13.91 16.00 12.37
N CYS A 272 12.98 15.98 13.34
CA CYS A 272 13.31 16.29 14.74
C CYS A 272 14.38 15.34 15.29
N LYS A 273 14.24 14.03 15.07
CA LYS A 273 15.23 13.00 15.48
C LYS A 273 16.60 13.20 14.81
N SER A 274 16.64 13.81 13.63
CA SER A 274 17.89 14.18 12.94
C SER A 274 18.53 15.48 13.45
N GLY A 275 17.92 16.13 14.45
CA GLY A 275 18.41 17.38 15.02
C GLY A 275 18.20 18.61 14.13
N THR A 276 17.17 18.60 13.28
CA THR A 276 16.75 19.75 12.47
C THR A 276 16.30 20.92 13.35
N PRO A 277 16.71 22.17 13.05
CA PRO A 277 16.34 23.33 13.86
C PRO A 277 14.87 23.73 13.66
N ILE A 278 14.30 24.41 14.66
CA ILE A 278 12.89 24.84 14.65
C ILE A 278 12.51 25.61 13.38
N LYS A 279 13.38 26.49 12.88
CA LYS A 279 13.11 27.28 11.66
C LYS A 279 12.76 26.44 10.43
N ASP A 280 13.32 25.23 10.35
CA ASP A 280 13.10 24.30 9.24
C ASP A 280 11.91 23.36 9.52
N LEU A 281 11.57 23.14 10.80
CA LEU A 281 10.43 22.32 11.23
C LEU A 281 9.09 23.08 11.15
N LEU A 282 9.08 24.38 11.45
CA LEU A 282 7.86 25.21 11.46
C LEU A 282 7.10 25.19 10.12
N PRO A 283 7.73 25.28 8.94
CA PRO A 283 7.02 25.16 7.67
C PRO A 283 6.33 23.81 7.47
N ILE A 284 6.88 22.72 8.02
CA ILE A 284 6.28 21.38 7.93
C ILE A 284 5.06 21.32 8.85
N MET A 285 5.18 21.79 10.10
CA MET A 285 4.08 21.87 11.05
C MET A 285 2.93 22.75 10.54
N GLU A 286 3.24 23.87 9.89
CA GLU A 286 2.25 24.74 9.27
C GLU A 286 1.48 24.03 8.14
N LYS A 287 2.19 23.27 7.27
CA LYS A 287 1.55 22.44 6.24
C LYS A 287 0.59 21.42 6.85
N ILE A 288 0.98 20.75 7.95
CA ILE A 288 0.11 19.83 8.69
C ILE A 288 -1.14 20.57 9.18
N LYS A 289 -0.98 21.70 9.86
CA LYS A 289 -2.09 22.53 10.38
C LYS A 289 -3.07 22.94 9.27
N LEU A 290 -2.57 23.28 8.09
CA LEU A 290 -3.39 23.67 6.93
C LEU A 290 -4.06 22.49 6.20
N ALA A 291 -3.47 21.29 6.27
CA ALA A 291 -4.01 20.09 5.63
C ALA A 291 -5.13 19.43 6.45
N ILE A 292 -5.04 19.46 7.79
CA ILE A 292 -6.03 18.85 8.70
C ILE A 292 -7.50 19.18 8.33
N PRO A 293 -7.92 20.45 8.18
CA PRO A 293 -9.32 20.76 7.88
C PRO A 293 -9.75 20.35 6.47
N LYS A 294 -8.82 20.13 5.53
CA LYS A 294 -9.14 19.60 4.19
C LYS A 294 -9.37 18.10 4.28
N MET A 295 -8.43 17.40 4.92
CA MET A 295 -8.46 15.95 5.15
C MET A 295 -9.69 15.52 5.95
N LYS A 296 -10.06 16.23 7.02
CA LYS A 296 -11.26 15.90 7.82
C LYS A 296 -12.58 15.96 7.02
N ARG A 297 -12.65 16.65 5.89
CA ARG A 297 -13.88 16.65 5.06
C ARG A 297 -14.24 15.28 4.50
N ILE A 298 -13.24 14.41 4.35
CA ILE A 298 -13.37 13.10 3.73
C ILE A 298 -13.03 12.00 4.74
N TRP A 299 -12.01 12.22 5.58
CA TRP A 299 -11.37 11.18 6.40
C TRP A 299 -11.53 11.39 7.91
N GLU A 300 -12.52 12.17 8.36
CA GLU A 300 -12.75 12.41 9.81
C GLU A 300 -12.98 11.11 10.59
N TYR A 301 -13.66 10.14 9.99
CA TYR A 301 -14.02 8.87 10.63
C TYR A 301 -13.37 7.65 9.95
N SER A 302 -12.22 7.85 9.30
CA SER A 302 -11.47 6.74 8.72
C SER A 302 -10.96 5.77 9.78
N ALA A 303 -10.55 4.57 9.37
CA ALA A 303 -9.95 3.59 10.27
C ALA A 303 -8.71 4.14 11.01
N MET A 304 -7.95 5.03 10.37
CA MET A 304 -6.74 5.65 10.93
C MET A 304 -7.05 6.79 11.92
N ALA A 305 -8.25 7.37 11.90
CA ALA A 305 -8.57 8.58 12.65
C ALA A 305 -8.27 8.47 14.16
N LYS A 306 -8.50 7.29 14.75
CA LYS A 306 -8.25 7.04 16.18
C LYS A 306 -6.78 7.22 16.59
N GLU A 307 -5.86 6.85 15.71
CA GLU A 307 -4.41 6.94 15.96
C GLU A 307 -3.84 8.27 15.44
N ARG A 308 -4.28 8.69 14.26
CA ARG A 308 -3.83 9.90 13.58
C ARG A 308 -4.20 11.18 14.33
N ASP A 309 -5.48 11.36 14.66
CA ASP A 309 -5.98 12.66 15.11
C ASP A 309 -5.32 13.16 16.41
N PRO A 310 -5.13 12.33 17.45
CA PRO A 310 -4.44 12.76 18.67
C PRO A 310 -3.01 13.27 18.41
N VAL A 311 -2.29 12.63 17.48
CA VAL A 311 -0.93 13.03 17.11
C VAL A 311 -0.95 14.38 16.38
N LEU A 312 -1.88 14.57 15.44
CA LEU A 312 -2.01 15.82 14.69
C LEU A 312 -2.38 17.01 15.59
N ASP A 313 -3.29 16.80 16.55
CA ASP A 313 -3.69 17.84 17.51
C ASP A 313 -2.52 18.27 18.42
N ARG A 314 -1.68 17.32 18.84
CA ARG A 314 -0.44 17.62 19.58
C ARG A 314 0.54 18.44 18.73
N ILE A 315 0.73 18.10 17.46
CA ILE A 315 1.61 18.86 16.55
C ILE A 315 1.14 20.31 16.41
N VAL A 316 -0.17 20.55 16.28
CA VAL A 316 -0.73 21.92 16.22
C VAL A 316 -0.47 22.68 17.53
N THR A 317 -0.63 22.02 18.67
CA THR A 317 -0.35 22.62 19.99
C THR A 317 1.12 23.01 20.14
N VAL A 318 2.04 22.12 19.71
CA VAL A 318 3.48 22.39 19.73
C VAL A 318 3.85 23.51 18.76
N TYR A 319 3.28 23.52 17.56
CA TYR A 319 3.50 24.59 16.59
C TYR A 319 3.16 25.97 17.16
N ASP A 320 1.99 26.11 17.79
CA ASP A 320 1.57 27.38 18.36
C ASP A 320 2.46 27.78 19.55
N SER A 321 2.85 26.83 20.40
CA SER A 321 3.78 27.06 21.51
C SER A 321 5.18 27.51 21.05
N LEU A 322 5.72 26.90 19.99
CA LEU A 322 7.04 27.26 19.45
C LEU A 322 7.03 28.65 18.82
N ARG A 323 5.96 29.02 18.12
CA ARG A 323 5.82 30.37 17.55
C ARG A 323 5.74 31.44 18.63
N GLU A 324 4.97 31.18 19.69
CA GLU A 324 4.90 32.08 20.84
C GLU A 324 6.25 32.19 21.55
N GLY A 325 6.94 31.06 21.78
CA GLY A 325 8.24 31.08 22.44
C GLY A 325 9.33 31.78 21.64
N ILE A 326 9.30 31.69 20.29
CA ILE A 326 10.20 32.50 19.44
C ILE A 326 9.86 33.99 19.56
N ALA A 327 8.58 34.35 19.52
CA ALA A 327 8.14 35.74 19.62
C ALA A 327 8.52 36.38 20.96
N ASN A 328 8.46 35.60 22.05
CA ASN A 328 8.77 36.05 23.40
C ASN A 328 10.23 35.81 23.81
N GLY A 329 11.07 35.24 22.92
CA GLY A 329 12.49 35.01 23.14
C GLY A 329 12.83 33.83 24.08
N THR A 330 11.87 32.96 24.40
CA THR A 330 12.13 31.74 25.20
C THR A 330 12.66 30.58 24.37
N HIS A 331 12.51 30.66 23.03
CA HIS A 331 13.12 29.74 22.07
C HIS A 331 13.89 30.52 21.00
N SER A 332 15.02 29.98 20.56
CA SER A 332 15.73 30.42 19.36
C SER A 332 15.25 29.64 18.14
N ALA A 333 15.27 30.26 16.97
CA ALA A 333 14.93 29.61 15.70
C ALA A 333 15.91 28.46 15.33
N ASP A 334 17.12 28.49 15.90
CA ASP A 334 18.16 27.47 15.72
C ASP A 334 18.11 26.36 16.79
N ASP A 335 17.21 26.47 17.78
CA ASP A 335 17.04 25.42 18.77
C ASP A 335 16.55 24.12 18.12
N LYS A 336 16.87 23.01 18.76
CA LYS A 336 16.46 21.66 18.36
C LYS A 336 15.44 21.15 19.36
N ILE A 337 14.44 20.44 18.86
CA ILE A 337 13.37 19.88 19.70
C ILE A 337 13.30 18.37 19.54
N VAL A 338 12.83 17.71 20.60
CA VAL A 338 12.49 16.28 20.58
C VAL A 338 10.99 16.17 20.25
N PRO A 339 10.56 15.16 19.46
CA PRO A 339 9.13 14.94 19.19
C PRO A 339 8.35 14.74 20.50
N ALA A 340 7.51 15.71 20.87
CA ALA A 340 6.68 15.62 22.07
C ALA A 340 5.33 14.91 21.81
N TRP A 341 5.14 14.39 20.60
CA TRP A 341 3.89 13.80 20.12
C TRP A 341 3.97 12.29 19.87
N GLU A 342 5.12 11.66 20.08
CA GLU A 342 5.23 10.19 20.11
C GLU A 342 4.46 9.65 21.33
N ILE A 343 3.68 8.58 21.15
CA ILE A 343 2.96 7.87 22.22
C ILE A 343 3.85 6.74 22.74
#